data_AF-A0A9E4A801-F1
#
_entry.id   AF-A0A9E4A801-F1
#
_cell.length_a   1.000
_cell.length_b   1.000
_cell.length_c   1.000
_cell.angle_alpha   90.00
_cell.angle_beta   90.00
_cell.angle_gamma   90.00
#
_symmetry.space_group_name_H-M   'P 1'
#
loop_
_entity.id
_entity.type
_entity.pdbx_description
1 polymer ?
#
loop_
_entity_poly.entity_id
_entity_poly.type
_entity_poly.pdbx_seq_one_letter_code
_entity_poly.pdbx_strand_id
1 'polypeptide(L)'
;QLNLAVRVPPTLADSERIGLDAEVWMREGIVDMLIAGGGFIPFEMPISDWVKTAHGTGCKIYGCFEGLRPLLNEEMLKALALRYWEAGVDGLYFFNYYSMSNDWKRNILNQLADPTVLRRLNKCYELDHSNRHQPTSQLGYSFLNAIPAAQLPVQFNQTFNDRAVSLRLEIADDLESAAADGALNRCTLALGFEGLTDADAFEIRLNRTPIPWNTGQAASDNLTRVEYEQGWNQYPSRTQEVSIPGDAIEFDIGNPPLKKGINELEIRQVNPKQVRREPLTLKDVTLSIYYK
;
A
#
# COMPACT_ATOMS: atom_id res chain seq x y z
N GLN A 1 37.40 5.58 2.24
CA GLN A 1 36.49 4.43 2.35
C GLN A 1 35.33 4.67 1.38
N LEU A 2 34.89 3.64 0.66
CA LEU A 2 33.73 3.70 -0.24
C LEU A 2 32.53 3.09 0.48
N ASN A 3 31.34 3.68 0.32
CA ASN A 3 30.12 3.13 0.88
C ASN A 3 29.57 2.01 -0.01
N LEU A 4 29.05 0.93 0.61
CA LEU A 4 28.33 -0.16 -0.05
C LEU A 4 26.83 -0.06 0.23
N ALA A 5 26.04 -0.03 -0.84
CA ALA A 5 24.58 -0.06 -0.79
C ALA A 5 24.04 -1.36 -1.37
N VAL A 6 23.06 -1.99 -0.71
CA VAL A 6 22.38 -3.20 -1.18
C VAL A 6 20.87 -3.00 -1.23
N ARG A 7 20.20 -3.54 -2.25
CA ARG A 7 18.73 -3.62 -2.32
C ARG A 7 18.32 -5.06 -2.04
N VAL A 8 17.42 -5.23 -1.08
CA VAL A 8 17.00 -6.54 -0.58
C VAL A 8 15.48 -6.73 -0.72
N PRO A 9 14.97 -7.97 -0.63
CA PRO A 9 13.55 -8.27 -0.52
C PRO A 9 12.80 -7.47 0.55
N PRO A 10 11.45 -7.41 0.50
CA PRO A 10 10.66 -6.62 1.44
C PRO A 10 10.80 -7.06 2.91
N THR A 11 11.07 -8.35 3.17
CA THR A 11 11.17 -8.90 4.53
C THR A 11 12.54 -9.51 4.80
N LEU A 12 12.93 -9.57 6.08
CA LEU A 12 14.12 -10.28 6.54
C LEU A 12 14.05 -11.76 6.15
N ALA A 13 12.91 -12.41 6.40
CA ALA A 13 12.70 -13.82 6.11
C ALA A 13 12.83 -14.13 4.60
N ASP A 14 12.30 -13.25 3.74
CA ASP A 14 12.42 -13.44 2.29
C ASP A 14 13.85 -13.19 1.78
N SER A 15 14.58 -12.26 2.42
CA SER A 15 16.00 -12.01 2.15
C SER A 15 16.83 -13.25 2.49
N GLU A 16 16.68 -13.78 3.70
CA GLU A 16 17.36 -14.99 4.17
C GLU A 16 17.04 -16.20 3.28
N ARG A 17 15.76 -16.38 2.92
CA ARG A 17 15.27 -17.47 2.07
C ARG A 17 15.97 -17.55 0.71
N ILE A 18 16.39 -16.41 0.15
CA ILE A 18 17.12 -16.36 -1.12
C ILE A 18 18.64 -16.19 -0.95
N GLY A 19 19.15 -16.35 0.27
CA GLY A 19 20.59 -16.32 0.59
C GLY A 19 21.17 -14.92 0.82
N LEU A 20 20.34 -13.91 1.08
CA LEU A 20 20.77 -12.55 1.43
C LEU A 20 20.69 -12.34 2.95
N ASP A 21 21.78 -12.64 3.66
CA ASP A 21 21.89 -12.45 5.11
C ASP A 21 22.18 -11.00 5.47
N ALA A 22 21.19 -10.14 5.24
CA ALA A 22 21.30 -8.72 5.45
C ALA A 22 21.54 -8.34 6.92
N GLU A 23 21.05 -9.14 7.87
CA GLU A 23 21.30 -8.92 9.30
C GLU A 23 22.78 -9.07 9.63
N VAL A 24 23.43 -10.15 9.18
CA VAL A 24 24.88 -10.33 9.34
C VAL A 24 25.63 -9.17 8.71
N TRP A 25 25.28 -8.77 7.48
CA TRP A 25 25.99 -7.71 6.78
C TRP A 25 25.91 -6.36 7.51
N MET A 26 24.75 -6.01 8.07
CA MET A 26 24.59 -4.79 8.86
C MET A 26 25.39 -4.86 10.16
N ARG A 27 25.31 -5.99 10.89
CA ARG A 27 25.98 -6.18 12.17
C ARG A 27 27.51 -6.18 12.05
N GLU A 28 28.04 -6.76 10.97
CA GLU A 28 29.49 -6.84 10.71
C GLU A 28 30.04 -5.56 10.03
N GLY A 29 29.18 -4.58 9.72
CA GLY A 29 29.60 -3.33 9.07
C GLY A 29 30.05 -3.53 7.62
N ILE A 30 29.54 -4.55 6.94
CA ILE A 30 29.82 -4.82 5.52
C ILE A 30 29.04 -3.85 4.62
N VAL A 31 27.81 -3.53 5.00
CA VAL A 31 26.92 -2.64 4.24
C VAL A 31 26.66 -1.34 4.98
N ASP A 32 26.80 -0.22 4.27
CA ASP A 32 26.56 1.13 4.81
C ASP A 32 25.12 1.58 4.58
N MET A 33 24.46 1.05 3.54
CA MET A 33 23.09 1.41 3.19
C MET A 33 22.31 0.16 2.74
N LEU A 34 21.10 -0.01 3.27
CA LEU A 34 20.18 -1.07 2.88
C LEU A 34 18.89 -0.44 2.36
N ILE A 35 18.55 -0.78 1.12
CA ILE A 35 17.29 -0.41 0.48
C ILE A 35 16.33 -1.58 0.63
N ALA A 36 15.31 -1.41 1.47
CA ALA A 36 14.31 -2.43 1.74
C ALA A 36 13.24 -2.44 0.64
N GLY A 37 13.05 -3.61 0.02
CA GLY A 37 11.96 -3.91 -0.88
C GLY A 37 12.22 -3.66 -2.36
N GLY A 38 11.33 -4.27 -3.16
CA GLY A 38 11.27 -4.14 -4.62
C GLY A 38 10.10 -3.29 -5.12
N GLY A 39 9.29 -2.73 -4.21
CA GLY A 39 8.04 -2.03 -4.52
C GLY A 39 6.87 -2.94 -4.96
N PHE A 40 6.96 -4.25 -4.72
CA PHE A 40 5.87 -5.20 -5.03
C PHE A 40 4.74 -5.19 -4.01
N ILE A 41 5.09 -4.98 -2.74
CA ILE A 41 4.15 -4.88 -1.62
C ILE A 41 4.50 -3.67 -0.73
N PRO A 42 4.52 -2.45 -1.28
CA PRO A 42 4.95 -1.26 -0.53
C PRO A 42 4.15 -1.02 0.76
N PHE A 43 2.83 -1.26 0.74
CA PHE A 43 1.99 -0.99 1.89
C PHE A 43 2.09 -2.08 2.97
N GLU A 44 2.37 -3.33 2.61
CA GLU A 44 2.51 -4.44 3.55
C GLU A 44 3.96 -4.75 3.95
N MET A 45 4.94 -4.11 3.33
CA MET A 45 6.34 -4.26 3.70
C MET A 45 6.60 -3.79 5.15
N PRO A 46 7.14 -4.66 6.03
CA PRO A 46 7.39 -4.32 7.43
C PRO A 46 8.70 -3.52 7.58
N ILE A 47 8.75 -2.31 7.05
CA ILE A 47 9.97 -1.46 7.05
C ILE A 47 10.53 -1.22 8.47
N SER A 48 9.68 -1.19 9.49
CA SER A 48 10.11 -1.00 10.88
C SER A 48 10.99 -2.13 11.39
N ASP A 49 10.87 -3.35 10.83
CA ASP A 49 11.71 -4.48 11.23
C ASP A 49 13.14 -4.31 10.70
N TRP A 50 13.30 -3.74 9.50
CA TRP A 50 14.62 -3.33 8.98
C TRP A 50 15.25 -2.22 9.82
N VAL A 51 14.47 -1.19 10.18
CA VAL A 51 14.96 -0.09 11.05
C VAL A 51 15.39 -0.63 12.42
N LYS A 52 14.60 -1.51 13.04
CA LYS A 52 14.98 -2.16 14.31
C LYS A 52 16.24 -3.00 14.16
N THR A 53 16.37 -3.74 13.07
CA THR A 53 17.55 -4.60 12.82
C THR A 53 18.82 -3.79 12.63
N ALA A 54 18.74 -2.62 11.98
CA ALA A 54 19.86 -1.72 11.83
C ALA A 54 20.21 -0.95 13.12
N HIS A 55 19.34 -0.97 14.14
CA HIS A 55 19.57 -0.24 15.38
C HIS A 55 20.87 -0.68 16.06
N GLY A 56 21.73 0.30 16.40
CA GLY A 56 23.05 0.03 16.99
C GLY A 56 24.13 -0.34 15.96
N THR A 57 23.79 -0.42 14.67
CA THR A 57 24.76 -0.57 13.57
C THR A 57 25.07 0.78 12.91
N GLY A 58 26.03 0.81 11.99
CA GLY A 58 26.30 1.97 11.13
C GLY A 58 25.44 2.02 9.86
N CYS A 59 24.59 1.01 9.62
CA CYS A 59 23.86 0.88 8.37
C CYS A 59 22.64 1.82 8.31
N LYS A 60 22.44 2.46 7.16
CA LYS A 60 21.34 3.36 6.86
C LYS A 60 20.21 2.64 6.14
N ILE A 61 18.97 2.81 6.60
CA ILE A 61 17.80 2.15 6.02
C ILE A 61 17.05 3.08 5.08
N TYR A 62 16.80 2.63 3.87
CA TYR A 62 16.02 3.34 2.86
C TYR A 62 14.80 2.54 2.43
N GLY A 63 13.63 3.17 2.45
CA GLY A 63 12.41 2.55 1.92
C GLY A 63 12.34 2.67 0.39
N CYS A 64 12.12 1.56 -0.32
CA CYS A 64 12.06 1.56 -1.78
C CYS A 64 10.71 2.01 -2.32
N PHE A 65 10.76 2.85 -3.35
CA PHE A 65 9.68 3.29 -4.22
C PHE A 65 9.97 2.78 -5.63
N GLU A 66 8.97 2.25 -6.33
CA GLU A 66 9.15 1.61 -7.65
C GLU A 66 8.10 2.09 -8.64
N GLY A 67 8.53 2.85 -9.65
CA GLY A 67 7.63 3.48 -10.63
C GLY A 67 6.93 2.49 -11.56
N LEU A 68 7.43 1.25 -11.71
CA LEU A 68 6.78 0.21 -12.51
C LEU A 68 5.84 -0.69 -11.71
N ARG A 69 5.56 -0.32 -10.47
CA ARG A 69 4.70 -1.05 -9.54
C ARG A 69 3.63 -0.06 -9.04
N PRO A 70 2.69 -0.45 -8.16
CA PRO A 70 1.45 0.31 -7.93
C PRO A 70 1.69 1.56 -7.05
N LEU A 71 2.65 2.41 -7.44
CA LEU A 71 3.08 3.57 -6.67
C LEU A 71 3.36 4.77 -7.59
N LEU A 72 2.47 5.00 -8.56
CA LEU A 72 2.48 6.20 -9.41
C LEU A 72 1.49 7.27 -8.94
N ASN A 73 0.47 6.88 -8.18
CA ASN A 73 -0.48 7.81 -7.59
C ASN A 73 0.21 8.67 -6.52
N GLU A 74 0.10 9.98 -6.66
CA GLU A 74 0.79 10.93 -5.77
C GLU A 74 0.30 10.90 -4.32
N GLU A 75 -0.98 10.61 -4.09
CA GLU A 75 -1.54 10.48 -2.74
C GLU A 75 -1.07 9.19 -2.05
N MET A 76 -0.90 8.10 -2.81
CA MET A 76 -0.29 6.86 -2.33
C MET A 76 1.20 7.03 -2.03
N LEU A 77 1.92 7.76 -2.89
CA LEU A 77 3.32 8.13 -2.65
C LEU A 77 3.50 8.87 -1.32
N LYS A 78 2.60 9.83 -1.03
CA LYS A 78 2.59 10.59 0.23
C LYS A 78 2.26 9.71 1.43
N ALA A 79 1.26 8.82 1.31
CA ALA A 79 0.88 7.86 2.36
C ALA A 79 2.06 6.98 2.75
N LEU A 80 2.73 6.40 1.75
CA LEU A 80 3.86 5.51 1.98
C LEU A 80 5.08 6.25 2.53
N ALA A 81 5.39 7.44 2.01
CA ALA A 81 6.50 8.24 2.52
C ALA A 81 6.30 8.58 4.01
N LEU A 82 5.10 9.00 4.41
CA LEU A 82 4.82 9.29 5.81
C LEU A 82 4.98 8.03 6.69
N ARG A 83 4.50 6.86 6.23
CA ARG A 83 4.70 5.59 6.93
C ARG A 83 6.18 5.25 7.13
N TYR A 84 6.99 5.39 6.09
CA TYR A 84 8.41 5.08 6.19
C TYR A 84 9.14 6.06 7.11
N TRP A 85 8.83 7.36 7.04
CA TRP A 85 9.40 8.35 7.97
C TRP A 85 9.02 8.07 9.42
N GLU A 86 7.76 7.76 9.69
CA GLU A 86 7.30 7.40 11.04
C GLU A 86 7.90 6.08 11.54
N ALA A 87 8.27 5.16 10.64
CA ALA A 87 9.01 3.95 10.98
C ALA A 87 10.50 4.21 11.31
N GLY A 88 11.03 5.40 10.97
CA GLY A 88 12.40 5.80 11.29
C GLY A 88 13.44 5.46 10.21
N VAL A 89 13.06 5.42 8.93
CA VAL A 89 14.04 5.28 7.83
C VAL A 89 14.99 6.48 7.78
N ASP A 90 16.20 6.26 7.27
CA ASP A 90 17.18 7.31 7.00
C ASP A 90 16.95 7.99 5.64
N GLY A 91 16.13 7.39 4.76
CA GLY A 91 15.73 8.02 3.51
C GLY A 91 14.74 7.22 2.67
N LEU A 92 14.37 7.81 1.53
CA LEU A 92 13.50 7.20 0.52
C LEU A 92 14.33 6.95 -0.75
N TYR A 93 14.21 5.76 -1.33
CA TYR A 93 14.92 5.37 -2.54
C TYR A 93 13.95 5.23 -3.71
N PHE A 94 14.16 5.97 -4.79
CA PHE A 94 13.27 6.00 -5.96
C PHE A 94 13.85 5.23 -7.14
N PHE A 95 13.25 4.09 -7.48
CA PHE A 95 13.59 3.28 -8.64
C PHE A 95 12.58 3.50 -9.78
N ASN A 96 13.07 3.62 -11.01
CA ASN A 96 12.26 3.86 -12.22
C ASN A 96 11.43 5.17 -12.26
N TYR A 97 11.80 6.20 -11.48
CA TYR A 97 11.22 7.56 -11.61
C TYR A 97 12.10 8.54 -12.42
N TYR A 98 13.21 8.08 -13.01
CA TYR A 98 14.18 8.96 -13.68
C TYR A 98 13.60 9.69 -14.90
N SER A 99 12.58 9.13 -15.54
CA SER A 99 11.91 9.70 -16.72
C SER A 99 10.84 10.74 -16.38
N MET A 100 10.41 10.83 -15.12
CA MET A 100 9.39 11.80 -14.71
C MET A 100 9.87 13.22 -15.02
N SER A 101 8.92 14.11 -15.34
CA SER A 101 9.22 15.50 -15.66
C SER A 101 9.98 16.20 -14.52
N ASN A 102 10.77 17.23 -14.87
CA ASN A 102 11.46 18.03 -13.85
C ASN A 102 10.48 18.73 -12.89
N ASP A 103 9.31 19.14 -13.38
CA ASP A 103 8.27 19.76 -12.55
C ASP A 103 7.70 18.77 -11.55
N TRP A 104 7.43 17.53 -11.99
CA TRP A 104 6.99 16.46 -11.09
C TRP A 104 8.05 16.19 -10.02
N LYS A 105 9.33 16.06 -10.41
CA LYS A 105 10.43 15.82 -9.46
C LYS A 105 10.56 16.95 -8.44
N ARG A 106 10.49 18.21 -8.89
CA ARG A 106 10.56 19.38 -8.00
C ARG A 106 9.36 19.49 -7.08
N ASN A 107 8.16 19.16 -7.55
CA ASN A 107 6.97 19.28 -6.72
C ASN A 107 6.86 18.09 -5.75
N ILE A 108 6.85 16.87 -6.27
CA ILE A 108 6.54 15.67 -5.49
C ILE A 108 7.70 15.27 -4.60
N LEU A 109 8.94 15.20 -5.09
CA LEU A 109 10.06 14.74 -4.24
C LEU A 109 10.33 15.69 -3.06
N ASN A 110 10.12 17.00 -3.24
CA ASN A 110 10.23 17.96 -2.15
C ASN A 110 9.17 17.72 -1.06
N GLN A 111 7.94 17.37 -1.44
CA GLN A 111 6.90 17.02 -0.47
C GLN A 111 7.23 15.69 0.24
N LEU A 112 7.67 14.67 -0.51
CA LEU A 112 7.99 13.36 0.06
C LEU A 112 9.20 13.39 0.99
N ALA A 113 10.14 14.32 0.79
CA ALA A 113 11.35 14.45 1.61
C ALA A 113 11.10 15.11 2.99
N ASP A 114 9.95 15.75 3.21
CA ASP A 114 9.64 16.44 4.47
C ASP A 114 8.41 15.82 5.16
N PRO A 115 8.58 15.01 6.22
CA PRO A 115 7.46 14.42 6.94
C PRO A 115 6.55 15.47 7.60
N THR A 116 7.04 16.68 7.90
CA THR A 116 6.22 17.76 8.45
C THR A 116 5.21 18.24 7.44
N VAL A 117 5.62 18.42 6.19
CA VAL A 117 4.74 18.77 5.07
C VAL A 117 3.72 17.67 4.83
N LEU A 118 4.14 16.40 4.86
CA LEU A 118 3.25 15.26 4.61
C LEU A 118 2.09 15.19 5.61
N ARG A 119 2.26 15.57 6.88
CA ARG A 119 1.23 15.41 7.93
C ARG A 119 -0.16 15.96 7.59
N ARG A 120 -0.25 16.98 6.73
CA ARG A 120 -1.52 17.64 6.38
C ARG A 120 -1.81 17.65 4.87
N LEU A 121 -1.15 16.79 4.10
CA LEU A 121 -1.48 16.57 2.69
C LEU A 121 -2.45 15.40 2.52
N ASN A 122 -3.28 15.46 1.47
CA ASN A 122 -4.13 14.35 1.07
C ASN A 122 -3.29 13.09 0.80
N LYS A 123 -3.82 11.96 1.23
CA LYS A 123 -3.15 10.67 1.19
C LYS A 123 -4.14 9.57 0.86
N CYS A 124 -3.66 8.54 0.19
CA CYS A 124 -4.42 7.32 -0.11
C CYS A 124 -3.61 6.12 0.39
N TYR A 125 -4.13 5.42 1.40
CA TYR A 125 -3.58 4.16 1.88
C TYR A 125 -4.24 3.02 1.11
N GLU A 126 -3.49 1.97 0.82
CA GLU A 126 -3.99 0.81 0.08
C GLU A 126 -3.52 -0.50 0.71
N LEU A 127 -4.25 -1.60 0.47
CA LEU A 127 -3.74 -2.96 0.70
C LEU A 127 -3.13 -3.54 -0.57
N ASP A 128 -1.98 -4.19 -0.41
CA ASP A 128 -1.30 -4.80 -1.55
C ASP A 128 -2.02 -6.07 -2.03
N HIS A 129 -1.82 -6.40 -3.31
CA HIS A 129 -2.44 -7.54 -3.95
C HIS A 129 -1.40 -8.50 -4.53
N SER A 130 -1.46 -9.76 -4.10
CA SER A 130 -0.51 -10.83 -4.45
C SER A 130 -0.44 -11.10 -5.96
N ASN A 131 -1.56 -10.97 -6.69
CA ASN A 131 -1.54 -11.24 -8.13
C ASN A 131 -1.08 -10.03 -8.97
N ARG A 132 -0.62 -8.92 -8.36
CA ARG A 132 0.04 -7.83 -9.08
C ARG A 132 1.37 -8.28 -9.70
N HIS A 133 1.93 -9.39 -9.22
CA HIS A 133 3.14 -10.00 -9.76
C HIS A 133 2.87 -11.44 -10.21
N GLN A 134 2.59 -11.62 -11.50
CA GLN A 134 2.77 -12.92 -12.15
C GLN A 134 4.05 -12.84 -12.99
N PRO A 135 5.09 -13.62 -12.66
CA PRO A 135 6.35 -13.54 -13.39
C PRO A 135 6.15 -13.99 -14.84
N THR A 136 6.31 -13.06 -15.79
CA THR A 136 6.23 -13.33 -17.23
C THR A 136 7.60 -13.36 -17.92
N SER A 137 8.68 -13.12 -17.16
CA SER A 137 10.06 -13.08 -17.66
C SER A 137 11.01 -13.76 -16.68
N GLN A 138 12.20 -14.15 -17.15
CA GLN A 138 13.25 -14.73 -16.30
C GLN A 138 13.59 -13.82 -15.10
N LEU A 139 13.63 -12.50 -15.33
CA LEU A 139 13.81 -11.50 -14.28
C LEU A 139 12.61 -11.48 -13.31
N GLY A 140 11.38 -11.66 -13.81
CA GLY A 140 10.21 -11.79 -12.93
C GLY A 140 10.32 -13.01 -12.00
N TYR A 141 10.79 -14.14 -12.54
CA TYR A 141 10.93 -15.39 -11.79
C TYR A 141 11.98 -15.30 -10.68
N SER A 142 13.00 -14.45 -10.79
CA SER A 142 13.96 -14.26 -9.69
C SER A 142 13.34 -13.65 -8.43
N PHE A 143 12.17 -13.00 -8.55
CA PHE A 143 11.47 -12.43 -7.41
C PHE A 143 10.38 -13.34 -6.82
N LEU A 144 10.06 -14.47 -7.45
CA LEU A 144 8.99 -15.36 -7.02
C LEU A 144 9.16 -15.82 -5.56
N ASN A 145 10.41 -16.05 -5.16
CA ASN A 145 10.78 -16.46 -3.82
C ASN A 145 11.29 -15.32 -2.94
N ALA A 146 11.03 -14.08 -3.32
CA ALA A 146 11.52 -12.89 -2.62
C ALA A 146 10.39 -11.93 -2.23
N ILE A 147 9.14 -12.31 -2.45
CA ILE A 147 7.97 -11.47 -2.20
C ILE A 147 6.97 -12.35 -1.43
N PRO A 148 6.51 -11.93 -0.24
CA PRO A 148 5.51 -12.68 0.50
C PRO A 148 4.12 -12.44 -0.11
N ALA A 149 3.16 -13.28 0.24
CA ALA A 149 1.76 -13.04 -0.12
C ALA A 149 1.23 -11.80 0.63
N ALA A 150 0.50 -10.96 -0.08
CA ALA A 150 -0.25 -9.83 0.46
C ALA A 150 -1.67 -10.25 0.90
N GLN A 151 -2.39 -9.35 1.58
CA GLN A 151 -3.73 -9.64 2.09
C GLN A 151 -4.80 -9.77 0.99
N LEU A 152 -4.62 -9.13 -0.16
CA LEU A 152 -5.52 -9.25 -1.32
C LEU A 152 -4.93 -10.17 -2.40
N PRO A 153 -5.77 -10.78 -3.25
CA PRO A 153 -7.23 -10.70 -3.25
C PRO A 153 -7.87 -11.62 -2.21
N VAL A 154 -9.10 -11.30 -1.80
CA VAL A 154 -9.89 -12.14 -0.91
C VAL A 154 -11.10 -12.66 -1.66
N GLN A 155 -11.19 -13.98 -1.82
CA GLN A 155 -12.36 -14.63 -2.38
C GLN A 155 -13.37 -14.93 -1.28
N PHE A 156 -14.59 -14.41 -1.41
CA PHE A 156 -15.69 -14.76 -0.51
C PHE A 156 -16.31 -16.09 -0.94
N ASN A 157 -15.97 -17.13 -0.18
CA ASN A 157 -16.55 -18.45 -0.31
C ASN A 157 -17.45 -18.75 0.89
N GLN A 158 -18.42 -19.65 0.70
CA GLN A 158 -19.17 -20.18 1.84
C GLN A 158 -18.20 -20.92 2.76
N THR A 159 -18.12 -20.49 4.02
CA THR A 159 -17.35 -21.19 5.05
C THR A 159 -18.30 -21.75 6.09
N PHE A 160 -17.94 -22.88 6.71
CA PHE A 160 -18.77 -23.51 7.75
C PHE A 160 -18.84 -22.71 9.07
N ASN A 161 -18.05 -21.64 9.20
CA ASN A 161 -17.80 -20.98 10.48
C ASN A 161 -18.29 -19.52 10.54
N ASP A 162 -19.01 -19.03 9.53
CA ASP A 162 -19.50 -17.63 9.42
C ASP A 162 -18.42 -16.56 9.74
N ARG A 163 -17.15 -16.85 9.45
CA ARG A 163 -16.04 -15.97 9.83
C ARG A 163 -15.95 -14.77 8.89
N ALA A 164 -15.80 -13.60 9.47
CA ALA A 164 -15.38 -12.41 8.73
C ALA A 164 -13.92 -12.56 8.31
N VAL A 165 -13.59 -11.99 7.16
CA VAL A 165 -12.20 -11.75 6.77
C VAL A 165 -11.73 -10.54 7.55
N SER A 166 -10.56 -10.62 8.17
CA SER A 166 -9.92 -9.51 8.88
C SER A 166 -8.70 -9.05 8.09
N LEU A 167 -8.71 -7.78 7.70
CA LEU A 167 -7.66 -7.09 6.96
C LEU A 167 -7.06 -5.99 7.83
N ARG A 168 -5.79 -5.68 7.64
CA ARG A 168 -5.04 -4.71 8.43
C ARG A 168 -4.52 -3.59 7.55
N LEU A 169 -4.97 -2.38 7.83
CA LEU A 169 -4.51 -1.13 7.24
C LEU A 169 -3.58 -0.42 8.24
N GLU A 170 -2.32 -0.20 7.88
CA GLU A 170 -1.42 0.61 8.70
C GLU A 170 -1.45 2.07 8.23
N ILE A 171 -1.87 2.97 9.11
CA ILE A 171 -2.05 4.40 8.82
C ILE A 171 -1.04 5.21 9.63
N ALA A 172 -0.26 6.07 8.97
CA ALA A 172 0.69 6.93 9.68
C ALA A 172 0.09 8.28 10.12
N ASP A 173 -1.01 8.70 9.49
CA ASP A 173 -1.70 9.95 9.84
C ASP A 173 -2.24 9.94 11.28
N ASP A 174 -1.99 11.03 12.00
CA ASP A 174 -2.63 11.34 13.27
C ASP A 174 -3.96 12.06 13.01
N LEU A 175 -5.00 11.26 12.78
CA LEU A 175 -6.34 11.74 12.44
C LEU A 175 -7.07 12.32 13.65
N GLU A 176 -6.76 11.86 14.85
CA GLU A 176 -7.31 12.42 16.09
C GLU A 176 -6.87 13.88 16.24
N SER A 177 -5.58 14.15 16.10
CA SER A 177 -5.05 15.52 16.07
C SER A 177 -5.65 16.35 14.92
N ALA A 178 -5.74 15.78 13.72
CA ALA A 178 -6.31 16.45 12.54
C ALA A 178 -7.78 16.84 12.69
N ALA A 179 -8.57 15.99 13.35
CA ALA A 179 -9.97 16.27 13.61
C ALA A 179 -10.11 17.35 14.71
N ALA A 180 -9.28 17.27 15.75
CA ALA A 180 -9.31 18.20 16.88
C ALA A 180 -8.95 19.65 16.50
N ASP A 181 -8.00 19.85 15.58
CA ASP A 181 -7.63 21.19 15.09
C ASP A 181 -8.43 21.62 13.85
N GLY A 182 -9.36 20.79 13.39
CA GLY A 182 -10.23 21.07 12.26
C GLY A 182 -9.56 21.02 10.88
N ALA A 183 -8.33 20.49 10.77
CA ALA A 183 -7.65 20.32 9.48
C ALA A 183 -8.20 19.14 8.65
N LEU A 184 -8.80 18.13 9.29
CA LEU A 184 -9.41 17.00 8.59
C LEU A 184 -10.70 17.44 7.88
N ASN A 185 -10.82 17.09 6.59
CA ASN A 185 -12.01 17.35 5.80
C ASN A 185 -12.93 16.12 5.76
N ARG A 186 -12.45 15.00 5.20
CA ARG A 186 -13.21 13.75 5.09
C ARG A 186 -12.28 12.54 4.97
N CYS A 187 -12.81 11.35 5.27
CA CYS A 187 -12.14 10.07 5.08
C CYS A 187 -13.05 9.13 4.29
N THR A 188 -12.55 8.54 3.21
CA THR A 188 -13.31 7.63 2.35
C THR A 188 -12.65 6.26 2.33
N LEU A 189 -13.41 5.22 2.69
CA LEU A 189 -13.02 3.82 2.48
C LEU A 189 -13.65 3.35 1.16
N ALA A 190 -12.85 2.85 0.22
CA ALA A 190 -13.34 2.21 -0.99
C ALA A 190 -13.02 0.71 -0.98
N LEU A 191 -13.99 -0.09 -1.38
CA LEU A 191 -13.87 -1.53 -1.56
C LEU A 191 -14.12 -1.87 -3.03
N GLY A 192 -13.12 -2.45 -3.68
CA GLY A 192 -13.20 -2.87 -5.08
C GLY A 192 -13.46 -4.36 -5.21
N PHE A 193 -14.50 -4.74 -5.95
CA PHE A 193 -14.92 -6.12 -6.11
C PHE A 193 -14.87 -6.59 -7.57
N GLU A 194 -14.66 -7.88 -7.78
CA GLU A 194 -15.00 -8.58 -9.02
C GLU A 194 -16.19 -9.51 -8.76
N GLY A 195 -17.18 -9.47 -9.65
CA GLY A 195 -18.37 -10.33 -9.58
C GLY A 195 -19.39 -9.89 -8.52
N LEU A 196 -19.43 -8.61 -8.15
CA LEU A 196 -20.44 -8.06 -7.26
C LEU A 196 -21.80 -8.03 -7.97
N THR A 197 -22.88 -8.22 -7.22
CA THR A 197 -24.25 -8.14 -7.75
C THR A 197 -25.15 -7.43 -6.74
N ASP A 198 -26.29 -6.89 -7.18
CA ASP A 198 -27.27 -6.23 -6.30
C ASP A 198 -27.81 -7.13 -5.16
N ALA A 199 -27.65 -8.44 -5.29
CA ALA A 199 -28.04 -9.40 -4.27
C ALA A 199 -26.99 -9.57 -3.15
N ASP A 200 -25.80 -8.99 -3.30
CA ASP A 200 -24.73 -9.04 -2.32
C ASP A 200 -24.88 -7.95 -1.28
N ALA A 201 -24.73 -8.35 -0.03
CA ALA A 201 -24.64 -7.45 1.10
C ALA A 201 -23.50 -7.88 2.01
N PHE A 202 -22.89 -6.92 2.70
CA PHE A 202 -21.79 -7.18 3.60
C PHE A 202 -22.03 -6.57 4.97
N GLU A 203 -21.50 -7.21 6.00
CA GLU A 203 -21.23 -6.58 7.28
C GLU A 203 -19.78 -6.12 7.27
N ILE A 204 -19.60 -4.82 7.44
CA ILE A 204 -18.28 -4.18 7.48
C ILE A 204 -18.09 -3.59 8.87
N ARG A 205 -16.93 -3.84 9.48
CA ARG A 205 -16.50 -3.14 10.70
C ARG A 205 -15.09 -2.62 10.51
N LEU A 206 -14.87 -1.38 10.94
CA LEU A 206 -13.55 -0.77 11.00
C LEU A 206 -13.24 -0.45 12.47
N ASN A 207 -12.20 -1.07 13.02
CA ASN A 207 -11.89 -1.04 14.46
C ASN A 207 -13.11 -1.35 15.33
N ARG A 208 -13.87 -2.39 14.97
CA ARG A 208 -15.14 -2.81 15.60
C ARG A 208 -16.32 -1.84 15.44
N THR A 209 -16.12 -0.67 14.83
CA THR A 209 -17.19 0.27 14.52
C THR A 209 -17.89 -0.18 13.22
N PRO A 210 -19.20 -0.44 13.23
CA PRO A 210 -19.93 -0.82 12.03
C PRO A 210 -19.91 0.28 10.97
N ILE A 211 -19.66 -0.10 9.72
CA ILE A 211 -19.88 0.73 8.53
C ILE A 211 -21.09 0.11 7.81
N PRO A 212 -22.29 0.74 7.86
CA PRO A 212 -23.48 0.16 7.26
C PRO A 212 -23.32 -0.01 5.74
N TRP A 213 -23.55 -1.20 5.21
CA TRP A 213 -23.43 -1.48 3.77
C TRP A 213 -24.28 -0.54 2.91
N ASN A 214 -25.46 -0.19 3.38
CA ASN A 214 -26.41 0.68 2.67
C ASN A 214 -26.01 2.17 2.64
N THR A 215 -24.96 2.59 3.36
CA THR A 215 -24.39 3.93 3.20
C THR A 215 -23.31 3.96 2.11
N GLY A 216 -22.92 2.79 1.60
CA GLY A 216 -22.01 2.67 0.48
C GLY A 216 -22.63 3.21 -0.80
N GLN A 217 -21.85 3.98 -1.55
CA GLN A 217 -22.24 4.51 -2.85
C GLN A 217 -21.45 3.79 -3.92
N ALA A 218 -22.13 3.30 -4.96
CA ALA A 218 -21.45 2.81 -6.15
C ALA A 218 -20.69 3.99 -6.78
N ALA A 219 -19.37 3.91 -6.74
CA ALA A 219 -18.50 4.96 -7.27
C ALA A 219 -18.34 4.83 -8.78
N SER A 220 -18.28 3.58 -9.28
CA SER A 220 -18.08 3.24 -10.70
C SER A 220 -18.22 1.72 -10.91
N ASP A 221 -18.63 1.32 -12.11
CA ASP A 221 -18.58 -0.09 -12.60
C ASP A 221 -17.16 -0.52 -13.02
N ASN A 222 -16.18 0.35 -12.76
CA ASN A 222 -14.76 0.13 -12.99
C ASN A 222 -13.93 0.64 -11.80
N LEU A 223 -12.84 -0.06 -11.50
CA LEU A 223 -11.80 0.39 -10.59
C LEU A 223 -10.85 1.33 -11.34
N THR A 224 -10.14 2.20 -10.63
CA THR A 224 -9.17 3.12 -11.25
C THR A 224 -7.75 2.86 -10.76
N ARG A 225 -6.78 3.05 -11.64
CA ARG A 225 -5.35 3.00 -11.32
C ARG A 225 -4.57 4.03 -12.11
N VAL A 226 -3.38 4.38 -11.65
CA VAL A 226 -2.47 5.28 -12.36
C VAL A 226 -1.40 4.46 -13.09
N GLU A 227 -1.22 4.71 -14.38
CA GLU A 227 -0.17 4.11 -15.21
C GLU A 227 0.52 5.14 -16.12
N TYR A 228 1.59 4.74 -16.80
CA TYR A 228 2.27 5.59 -17.78
C TYR A 228 1.51 5.68 -19.10
N GLU A 229 1.42 6.87 -19.67
CA GLU A 229 0.68 7.14 -20.93
C GLU A 229 1.32 6.47 -22.16
N GLN A 230 2.63 6.66 -22.37
CA GLN A 230 3.34 6.22 -23.59
C GLN A 230 4.56 5.33 -23.31
N GLY A 231 4.96 5.23 -22.04
CA GLY A 231 6.10 4.43 -21.60
C GLY A 231 6.82 5.04 -20.39
N TRP A 232 7.30 4.18 -19.51
CA TRP A 232 7.98 4.56 -18.28
C TRP A 232 9.40 5.09 -18.48
N ASN A 233 10.01 4.86 -19.63
CA ASN A 233 11.41 5.18 -19.91
C ASN A 233 11.59 6.37 -20.89
N GLN A 234 10.49 7.00 -21.31
CA GLN A 234 10.50 8.16 -22.21
C GLN A 234 10.44 9.44 -21.39
N TYR A 235 11.32 10.41 -21.66
CA TYR A 235 11.36 11.68 -20.92
C TYR A 235 10.72 12.84 -21.72
N PRO A 236 9.84 13.65 -21.11
CA PRO A 236 9.23 13.44 -19.80
C PRO A 236 8.13 12.39 -19.86
N SER A 237 8.14 11.44 -18.93
CA SER A 237 7.04 10.49 -18.80
C SER A 237 5.85 11.20 -18.17
N ARG A 238 4.66 10.76 -18.56
CA ARG A 238 3.37 11.24 -18.06
C ARG A 238 2.59 10.06 -17.55
N THR A 239 1.79 10.31 -16.53
CA THR A 239 0.86 9.33 -15.97
C THR A 239 -0.56 9.71 -16.32
N GLN A 240 -1.40 8.69 -16.45
CA GLN A 240 -2.82 8.82 -16.68
C GLN A 240 -3.57 7.90 -15.72
N GLU A 241 -4.78 8.29 -15.36
CA GLU A 241 -5.72 7.39 -14.71
C GLU A 241 -6.36 6.49 -15.77
N VAL A 242 -6.49 5.20 -15.49
CA VAL A 242 -7.17 4.24 -16.34
C VAL A 242 -8.19 3.44 -15.55
N SER A 243 -9.30 3.13 -16.22
CA SER A 243 -10.34 2.26 -15.69
C SER A 243 -10.01 0.79 -15.98
N ILE A 244 -10.18 -0.07 -14.97
CA ILE A 244 -10.10 -1.52 -15.10
C ILE A 244 -11.44 -2.13 -14.63
N PRO A 245 -11.85 -3.29 -15.17
CA PRO A 245 -13.12 -3.91 -14.78
C PRO A 245 -13.20 -4.18 -13.27
N GLY A 246 -14.35 -3.87 -12.66
CA GLY A 246 -14.63 -4.17 -11.26
C GLY A 246 -15.55 -3.13 -10.61
N ASP A 247 -16.29 -3.55 -9.60
CA ASP A 247 -17.29 -2.72 -8.93
C ASP A 247 -16.69 -2.03 -7.71
N ALA A 248 -16.70 -0.69 -7.69
CA ALA A 248 -16.18 0.11 -6.58
C ALA A 248 -17.34 0.61 -5.69
N ILE A 249 -17.30 0.26 -4.40
CA ILE A 249 -18.22 0.79 -3.39
C ILE A 249 -17.46 1.67 -2.41
N GLU A 250 -17.87 2.93 -2.31
CA GLU A 250 -17.24 3.94 -1.46
C GLU A 250 -18.11 4.29 -0.23
N PHE A 251 -17.44 4.47 0.91
CA PHE A 251 -18.05 4.82 2.17
C PHE A 251 -17.37 6.08 2.72
N ASP A 252 -18.14 7.13 3.00
CA ASP A 252 -17.67 8.23 3.84
C ASP A 252 -17.72 7.76 5.31
N ILE A 253 -16.54 7.59 5.91
CA ILE A 253 -16.39 6.98 7.24
C ILE A 253 -15.96 7.98 8.32
N GLY A 254 -15.66 9.23 7.96
CA GLY A 254 -15.25 10.27 8.90
C GLY A 254 -14.09 9.87 9.84
N ASN A 255 -14.06 10.48 11.04
CA ASN A 255 -13.18 10.13 12.15
C ASN A 255 -13.84 10.47 13.51
N PRO A 256 -13.98 9.54 14.49
CA PRO A 256 -13.63 8.11 14.48
C PRO A 256 -14.43 7.33 13.41
N PRO A 257 -13.93 6.17 12.88
CA PRO A 257 -13.29 5.08 13.64
C PRO A 257 -11.78 4.87 13.44
N LEU A 258 -11.12 5.72 12.67
CA LEU A 258 -9.71 5.54 12.30
C LEU A 258 -8.77 5.94 13.45
N LYS A 259 -7.59 5.33 13.48
CA LYS A 259 -6.50 5.69 14.41
C LYS A 259 -5.14 5.62 13.71
N LYS A 260 -4.15 6.31 14.27
CA LYS A 260 -2.75 6.11 13.88
C LYS A 260 -2.30 4.68 14.23
N GLY A 261 -1.55 4.05 13.34
CA GLY A 261 -1.10 2.67 13.44
C GLY A 261 -2.03 1.67 12.74
N ILE A 262 -2.14 0.46 13.30
CA ILE A 262 -2.90 -0.64 12.70
C ILE A 262 -4.40 -0.45 12.92
N ASN A 263 -5.17 -0.46 11.82
CA ASN A 263 -6.62 -0.44 11.78
C ASN A 263 -7.13 -1.77 11.23
N GLU A 264 -8.10 -2.38 11.92
CA GLU A 264 -8.67 -3.67 11.54
C GLU A 264 -9.97 -3.48 10.76
N LEU A 265 -10.01 -3.98 9.53
CA LEU A 265 -11.16 -3.99 8.65
C LEU A 265 -11.71 -5.41 8.56
N GLU A 266 -12.86 -5.64 9.18
CA GLU A 266 -13.59 -6.90 9.12
C GLU A 266 -14.67 -6.83 8.05
N ILE A 267 -14.70 -7.79 7.13
CA ILE A 267 -15.69 -7.87 6.05
C ILE A 267 -16.30 -9.28 6.03
N ARG A 268 -17.63 -9.36 6.07
CA ARG A 268 -18.39 -10.61 6.04
C ARG A 268 -19.54 -10.50 5.06
N GLN A 269 -19.70 -11.47 4.17
CA GLN A 269 -20.87 -11.51 3.29
C GLN A 269 -22.12 -11.94 4.07
N VAL A 270 -23.20 -11.15 3.94
CA VAL A 270 -24.52 -11.42 4.49
C VAL A 270 -25.28 -12.19 3.41
N ASN A 271 -25.47 -13.49 3.59
CA ASN A 271 -26.09 -14.44 2.64
C ASN A 271 -25.17 -14.88 1.47
N PRO A 272 -24.08 -15.63 1.73
CA PRO A 272 -23.29 -16.21 0.66
C PRO A 272 -24.15 -17.14 -0.21
N LYS A 273 -24.22 -16.86 -1.52
CA LYS A 273 -24.90 -17.74 -2.49
C LYS A 273 -24.21 -19.11 -2.52
N GLN A 274 -24.97 -20.20 -2.44
CA GLN A 274 -24.44 -21.57 -2.56
C GLN A 274 -23.80 -21.86 -3.93
N VAL A 275 -24.25 -21.17 -4.99
CA VAL A 275 -23.74 -21.36 -6.34
C VAL A 275 -23.58 -20.02 -7.04
N ARG A 276 -22.35 -19.71 -7.45
CA ARG A 276 -22.00 -18.57 -8.33
C ARG A 276 -21.26 -19.10 -9.55
N ARG A 277 -21.48 -18.50 -10.72
CA ARG A 277 -20.70 -18.82 -11.94
C ARG A 277 -19.28 -18.28 -11.87
N GLU A 278 -19.14 -17.06 -11.32
CA GLU A 278 -17.86 -16.40 -11.09
C GLU A 278 -17.69 -16.11 -9.58
N PRO A 279 -16.46 -16.25 -9.05
CA PRO A 279 -16.20 -16.02 -7.64
C PRO A 279 -16.33 -14.54 -7.27
N LEU A 280 -16.96 -14.23 -6.13
CA LEU A 280 -16.97 -12.89 -5.57
C LEU A 280 -15.62 -12.61 -4.91
N THR A 281 -14.90 -11.61 -5.40
CA THR A 281 -13.52 -11.34 -4.95
C THR A 281 -13.37 -9.88 -4.57
N LEU A 282 -12.86 -9.59 -3.37
CA LEU A 282 -12.34 -8.28 -3.02
C LEU A 282 -10.93 -8.13 -3.61
N LYS A 283 -10.76 -7.14 -4.47
CA LYS A 283 -9.53 -6.87 -5.22
C LYS A 283 -8.73 -5.71 -4.68
N ASP A 284 -9.43 -4.64 -4.30
CA ASP A 284 -8.82 -3.40 -3.84
C ASP A 284 -9.49 -2.95 -2.55
N VAL A 285 -8.68 -2.41 -1.65
CA VAL A 285 -9.13 -1.72 -0.44
C VAL A 285 -8.29 -0.46 -0.33
N THR A 286 -8.93 0.70 -0.44
CA THR A 286 -8.25 1.98 -0.31
C THR A 286 -8.90 2.85 0.75
N LEU A 287 -8.09 3.65 1.41
CA LEU A 287 -8.51 4.65 2.37
C LEU A 287 -7.92 6.01 1.97
N SER A 288 -8.78 6.88 1.47
CA SER A 288 -8.44 8.25 1.11
C SER A 288 -8.71 9.19 2.27
N ILE A 289 -7.72 10.00 2.61
CA ILE A 289 -7.76 10.99 3.69
C ILE A 289 -7.58 12.36 3.06
N TYR A 290 -8.58 13.22 3.25
CA TYR A 290 -8.60 14.56 2.68
C TYR A 290 -8.48 15.60 3.79
N TYR A 291 -7.55 16.52 3.61
CA TYR A 291 -7.34 17.68 4.47
C TYR A 291 -7.96 18.94 3.84
N LYS A 292 -8.15 19.99 4.65
CA LYS A 292 -8.66 21.31 4.21
C LYS A 292 -7.57 22.19 3.63
#